data_AF-A0A2V9LWK2-F1
#
_entry.id   AF-A0A2V9LWK2-F1
#
_cell.length_a   1.000
_cell.length_b   1.000
_cell.length_c   1.000
_cell.angle_alpha   90.00
_cell.angle_beta   90.00
_cell.angle_gamma   90.00
#
_symmetry.space_group_name_H-M   'P 1'
#
loop_
_entity.id
_entity.type
_entity.pdbx_description
1 polymer ?
#
loop_
_entity_poly.entity_id
_entity_poly.type
_entity_poly.pdbx_seq_one_letter_code
_entity_poly.pdbx_strand_id
1 'polypeptide(L)' 'IKDPTWGWNAEMQIKAIQAGLRIKEVAVSYRERIGRSKISGTVWGSLAAGSRILYTILRNWRPAVPAR' A
#
# COMPACT_ATOMS: atom_id res chain seq x y z
N ILE A 1 5.97 -5.54 9.97
CA ILE A 1 6.43 -4.29 10.62
C ILE A 1 5.18 -3.51 10.94
N LYS A 2 4.87 -3.23 12.21
CA LYS A 2 3.72 -2.35 12.51
C LYS A 2 4.09 -0.91 12.16
N ASP A 3 4.00 -0.54 10.89
CA ASP A 3 4.20 0.84 10.45
C ASP A 3 2.85 1.57 10.50
N PRO A 4 2.62 2.50 11.44
CA PRO A 4 1.34 3.20 11.58
C PRO A 4 1.13 4.29 10.51
N THR A 5 2.07 4.47 9.58
CA THR A 5 2.05 5.56 8.60
C THR A 5 1.67 5.05 7.20
N TRP A 6 2.50 5.28 6.20
CA TRP A 6 2.22 4.94 4.80
C TRP A 6 2.38 3.45 4.49
N GLY A 7 3.20 2.73 5.27
CA GLY A 7 3.50 1.31 5.06
C GLY A 7 2.34 0.36 5.41
N TRP A 8 1.39 0.78 6.25
CA TRP A 8 0.30 -0.09 6.74
C TRP A 8 -0.58 -0.64 5.62
N ASN A 9 -1.02 0.21 4.67
CA ASN A 9 -1.90 -0.23 3.59
C ASN A 9 -1.22 -1.30 2.72
N ALA A 10 0.05 -1.08 2.38
CA ALA A 10 0.84 -2.06 1.65
C ALA A 10 1.05 -3.35 2.47
N GLU A 11 1.32 -3.24 3.78
CA GLU A 11 1.45 -4.41 4.67
C GLU A 11 0.15 -5.22 4.73
N MET A 12 -1.00 -4.56 4.81
CA MET A 12 -2.32 -5.21 4.84
C MET A 12 -2.59 -5.97 3.53
N GLN A 13 -2.28 -5.39 2.38
CA GLN A 13 -2.41 -6.06 1.09
C GLN A 13 -1.49 -7.30 1.00
N ILE A 14 -0.23 -7.17 1.43
CA ILE A 14 0.72 -8.30 1.47
C ILE A 14 0.20 -9.42 2.37
N LYS A 15 -0.32 -9.10 3.56
CA LYS A 15 -0.91 -10.09 4.48
C LYS A 15 -2.14 -10.77 3.88
N ALA A 16 -3.01 -10.04 3.19
CA ALA A 16 -4.18 -10.61 2.53
C ALA A 16 -3.79 -11.63 1.43
N ILE A 17 -2.76 -11.30 0.64
CA ILE A 17 -2.20 -12.20 -0.38
C ILE A 17 -1.56 -13.43 0.29
N GLN A 18 -0.75 -13.23 1.34
CA GLN A 18 -0.11 -14.33 2.09
C GLN A 18 -1.12 -15.25 2.77
N ALA A 19 -2.28 -14.73 3.17
CA ALA A 19 -3.38 -15.50 3.74
C ALA A 19 -4.27 -16.17 2.68
N GLY A 20 -3.96 -16.03 1.38
CA GLY A 20 -4.72 -16.65 0.29
C GLY A 20 -6.13 -16.08 0.13
N LEU A 21 -6.37 -14.83 0.56
CA LEU A 21 -7.69 -14.21 0.44
C LEU A 21 -8.02 -13.88 -1.02
N ARG A 22 -9.31 -13.99 -1.38
CA ARG A 22 -9.80 -13.56 -2.69
C ARG A 22 -9.86 -12.03 -2.73
N ILE A 23 -9.12 -11.43 -3.66
CA ILE A 23 -9.06 -9.98 -3.86
C ILE A 23 -9.77 -9.65 -5.18
N LYS A 24 -10.65 -8.66 -5.16
CA LYS A 24 -11.33 -8.15 -6.35
C LYS A 24 -11.31 -6.62 -6.31
N GLU A 25 -10.91 -6.01 -7.42
CA GLU A 25 -11.02 -4.57 -7.61
C GLU A 25 -12.42 -4.23 -8.13
N VAL A 26 -13.03 -3.19 -7.57
CA VAL A 26 -14.36 -2.73 -7.94
C VAL A 26 -14.25 -1.26 -8.31
N ALA A 27 -14.66 -0.91 -9.52
CA ALA A 27 -14.69 0.48 -9.96
C ALA A 27 -15.71 1.26 -9.13
N VAL A 28 -15.26 2.36 -8.54
CA VAL A 28 -16.11 3.28 -7.77
C VAL A 28 -16.01 4.68 -8.34
N SER A 29 -17.11 5.43 -8.31
CA SER A 29 -17.09 6.84 -8.70
C SER A 29 -16.23 7.64 -7.72
N TYR A 30 -15.13 8.20 -8.22
CA TYR A 30 -14.28 9.10 -7.44
C TYR A 30 -14.68 10.55 -7.71
N ARG A 31 -14.59 11.41 -6.69
CA ARG A 31 -14.80 12.85 -6.82
C ARG A 31 -13.47 13.57 -6.68
N GLU A 32 -13.32 14.69 -7.38
CA GLU A 32 -12.15 15.55 -7.17
C GLU A 32 -12.04 15.95 -5.71
N ARG A 33 -10.83 15.84 -5.18
CA ARG A 33 -10.52 16.18 -3.80
C ARG A 33 -10.54 17.70 -3.65
N ILE A 34 -11.22 18.18 -2.61
CA ILE A 34 -11.17 19.59 -2.22
C ILE A 34 -9.85 19.85 -1.45
N GLY A 35 -9.00 20.74 -1.97
CA GLY A 35 -7.75 21.16 -1.34
C GLY A 35 -6.49 20.39 -1.76
N ARG A 36 -5.30 20.87 -1.36
CA ARG A 36 -4.01 20.28 -1.75
C ARG A 36 -3.68 19.01 -0.98
N SER A 37 -2.97 18.09 -1.64
CA SER A 37 -2.45 16.87 -1.01
C SER A 37 -1.36 17.21 0.00
N LYS A 38 -1.45 16.64 1.21
CA LYS A 38 -0.44 16.80 2.27
C LYS A 38 0.87 16.06 1.95
N ILE A 39 0.85 15.14 0.98
CA ILE A 39 1.94 14.20 0.69
C ILE A 39 2.35 14.33 -0.78
N SER A 40 1.41 14.21 -1.71
CA SER A 40 1.63 14.29 -3.16
C SER A 40 1.87 15.73 -3.66
N GLY A 41 1.77 16.73 -2.78
CA GLY A 41 2.01 18.14 -3.11
C GLY A 41 3.48 18.52 -3.16
N THR A 42 4.39 17.65 -2.71
CA THR A 42 5.84 17.88 -2.71
C THR A 42 6.59 16.67 -3.26
N VAL A 43 7.66 16.92 -4.01
CA VAL A 43 8.55 15.87 -4.56
C VAL A 43 9.16 15.03 -3.42
N TRP A 44 9.61 15.70 -2.35
CA TRP A 44 10.18 15.04 -1.17
C TRP A 44 9.17 14.18 -0.42
N GLY A 45 7.92 14.64 -0.24
CA GLY A 45 6.87 13.86 0.40
C GLY A 45 6.51 12.62 -0.40
N SER A 46 6.51 12.74 -1.73
CA SER A 46 6.24 11.64 -2.65
C SER A 46 7.36 10.58 -2.63
N LEU A 47 8.63 11.01 -2.64
CA LEU A 47 9.78 10.11 -2.56
C LEU A 47 9.89 9.40 -1.20
N ALA A 48 9.63 10.12 -0.11
CA ALA A 48 9.64 9.54 1.24
C ALA A 48 8.52 8.48 1.40
N ALA A 49 7.31 8.78 0.92
CA ALA A 49 6.21 7.81 0.95
C ALA A 49 6.51 6.60 0.05
N GLY A 50 6.99 6.84 -1.18
CA GLY A 50 7.33 5.78 -2.13
C GLY A 50 8.41 4.84 -1.62
N SER A 51 9.52 5.37 -1.08
CA SER A 51 10.61 4.56 -0.52
C SER A 51 10.15 3.69 0.66
N ARG A 52 9.23 4.19 1.49
CA ARG A 52 8.67 3.45 2.64
C ARG A 52 7.73 2.32 2.20
N ILE A 53 6.95 2.54 1.16
CA ILE A 53 6.11 1.50 0.55
C ILE A 53 7.01 0.41 -0.06
N LEU A 54 8.00 0.78 -0.88
CA LEU A 54 8.94 -0.17 -1.48
C LEU A 54 9.69 -0.98 -0.42
N TYR A 55 10.19 -0.32 0.63
CA TYR A 55 10.86 -0.99 1.74
C TYR A 55 9.94 -2.03 2.42
N THR A 56 8.67 -1.68 2.62
CA THR A 56 7.68 -2.58 3.22
C THR A 56 7.41 -3.80 2.34
N ILE A 57 7.35 -3.62 1.03
CA ILE A 57 7.17 -4.71 0.06
C ILE A 57 8.40 -5.62 0.05
N LEU A 58 9.60 -5.06 -0.13
CA LEU A 58 10.85 -5.82 -0.18
C LEU A 58 11.09 -6.61 1.11
N ARG A 59 10.83 -6.01 2.27
CA ARG A 59 11.01 -6.69 3.56
C ARG A 59 10.01 -7.83 3.78
N ASN A 60 8.76 -7.67 3.35
CA ASN A 60 7.74 -8.71 3.50
C ASN A 60 7.63 -9.60 2.25
N TRP A 61 8.60 -9.50 1.33
CA TRP A 61 8.71 -10.37 0.16
C TRP A 61 9.00 -11.80 0.61
N ARG A 62 7.93 -12.54 0.86
CA ARG A 62 7.93 -13.99 0.99
C ARG A 62 6.97 -14.50 -0.08
N PRO A 63 7.36 -15.52 -0.88
CA PRO A 63 6.48 -16.07 -1.89
C PRO A 63 5.17 -16.49 -1.21
N ALA A 64 4.05 -15.98 -1.73
CA ALA A 64 2.74 -16.33 -1.23
C ALA A 64 2.57 -17.85 -1.35
N VAL A 65 2.09 -18.48 -0.27
CA VAL A 65 1.75 -19.91 -0.31
C VAL A 65 0.67 -20.07 -1.39
N PRO A 66 0.82 -21.00 -2.35
CA PRO A 66 -0.18 -21.19 -3.39
C PRO A 66 -1.52 -21.49 -2.72
N ALA A 67 -2.53 -20.67 -3.02
CA ALA A 67 -3.90 -20.93 -2.61
C ALA A 67 -4.31 -22.29 -3.19
N ARG A 68 -4.70 -23.22 -2.30
CA ARG A 68 -5.31 -24.50 -2.68
C ARG A 68 -6.70 -24.27 -3.24
#